data_AF-A0A497MVI0-F1
#
_entry.id   AF-A0A497MVI0-F1
#
_cell.length_a   1.000
_cell.length_b   1.000
_cell.length_c   1.000
_cell.angle_alpha   90.00
_cell.angle_beta   90.00
_cell.angle_gamma   90.00
#
_symmetry.space_group_name_H-M   'P 1'
#
loop_
_entity.id
_entity.type
_entity.pdbx_description
1 polymer ?
#
loop_
_entity_poly.entity_id
_entity_poly.type
_entity_poly.pdbx_seq_one_letter_code
_entity_poly.pdbx_strand_id
1 'polypeptide(L)'
;MLGTSPFIGAGQFGLKALEYYKTFCLKPSNIAKIYREAYQLGIKALQLVVSPPTIEALTEVNLDFHLTVSIYGDFEKALRRLERFSPEVVALHAEIADSFNLAKIRECLKAVKRIGAVPAAATHSPGETIPFLDSKLGEIEVYLAPLNRIGAFMEPSPEATLKALKETSAKIVAIKPLAAGRLKPKEALEYVYQFADSAAVGLTSRKEILEVLDALRQLGISPQ
;
A
#
# COMPACT_ATOMS: atom_id res chain seq x y z
N MET A 1 -7.07 -4.13 -3.55
CA MET A 1 -7.14 -2.72 -3.09
C MET A 1 -6.66 -1.76 -4.17
N LEU A 2 -7.22 -0.55 -4.24
CA LEU A 2 -6.65 0.56 -5.02
C LEU A 2 -5.42 1.12 -4.27
N GLY A 3 -4.25 1.16 -4.89
CA GLY A 3 -3.04 1.75 -4.33
C GLY A 3 -2.80 3.18 -4.81
N THR A 4 -2.20 4.04 -3.97
CA THR A 4 -2.06 5.47 -4.29
C THR A 4 -0.65 5.91 -4.73
N SER A 5 0.32 5.01 -4.88
CA SER A 5 1.69 5.39 -5.27
C SER A 5 1.77 6.20 -6.58
N PRO A 6 0.97 5.93 -7.63
CA PRO A 6 0.94 6.81 -8.81
C PRO A 6 0.49 8.23 -8.46
N PHE A 7 -0.48 8.40 -7.57
CA PHE A 7 -1.06 9.70 -7.24
C PHE A 7 -0.13 10.65 -6.49
N ILE A 8 0.96 10.11 -5.93
CA ILE A 8 2.03 10.89 -5.28
C ILE A 8 3.27 11.05 -6.18
N GLY A 9 3.22 10.56 -7.43
CA GLY A 9 4.37 10.61 -8.34
C GLY A 9 5.58 9.84 -7.80
N ALA A 10 5.37 8.66 -7.22
CA ALA A 10 6.45 7.89 -6.59
C ALA A 10 7.59 7.59 -7.58
N GLY A 11 8.84 7.73 -7.12
CA GLY A 11 10.04 7.61 -7.97
C GLY A 11 10.21 6.26 -8.68
N GLN A 12 9.57 5.20 -8.19
CA GLN A 12 9.57 3.86 -8.82
C GLN A 12 9.09 3.84 -10.28
N PHE A 13 8.34 4.87 -10.72
CA PHE A 13 7.82 4.98 -12.07
C PHE A 13 8.77 5.70 -13.05
N GLY A 14 9.97 6.09 -12.60
CA GLY A 14 10.95 6.79 -13.45
C GLY A 14 10.36 8.09 -14.03
N LEU A 15 10.55 8.34 -15.33
CA LEU A 15 10.06 9.56 -15.99
C LEU A 15 8.53 9.73 -15.91
N LYS A 16 7.75 8.64 -15.83
CA LYS A 16 6.29 8.71 -15.66
C LYS A 16 5.88 9.35 -14.34
N ALA A 17 6.76 9.34 -13.32
CA ALA A 17 6.50 10.01 -12.05
C ALA A 17 6.21 11.52 -12.25
N LEU A 18 6.87 12.18 -13.21
CA LEU A 18 6.63 13.58 -13.52
C LEU A 18 5.25 13.81 -14.15
N GLU A 19 4.82 12.91 -15.03
CA GLU A 19 3.48 12.95 -15.64
C GLU A 19 2.39 12.74 -14.59
N TYR A 20 2.60 11.76 -13.70
CA TYR A 20 1.71 11.53 -12.57
C TYR A 20 1.68 12.70 -11.60
N TYR A 21 2.82 13.34 -11.33
CA TYR A 21 2.87 14.53 -10.49
C TYR A 21 1.99 15.66 -11.06
N LYS A 22 2.14 15.96 -12.35
CA LYS A 22 1.33 17.00 -13.03
C LYS A 22 -0.15 16.65 -13.09
N THR A 23 -0.46 15.36 -13.27
CA THR A 23 -1.84 14.87 -13.46
C THR A 23 -2.59 14.73 -12.14
N PHE A 24 -1.91 14.29 -11.07
CA PHE A 24 -2.53 13.91 -9.79
C PHE A 24 -2.07 14.78 -8.63
N CYS A 25 -0.77 14.87 -8.34
CA CYS A 25 -0.28 15.61 -7.17
C CYS A 25 -0.72 17.09 -7.19
N LEU A 26 -0.67 17.72 -8.36
CA LEU A 26 -1.10 19.11 -8.54
C LEU A 26 -2.62 19.28 -8.68
N LYS A 27 -3.37 18.18 -8.83
CA LYS A 27 -4.82 18.19 -9.12
C LYS A 27 -5.54 17.08 -8.35
N PRO A 28 -5.75 17.22 -7.03
CA PRO A 28 -6.41 16.22 -6.20
C PRO A 28 -7.78 15.75 -6.71
N SER A 29 -8.54 16.61 -7.40
CA SER A 29 -9.81 16.24 -8.02
C SER A 29 -9.69 15.15 -9.09
N ASN A 30 -8.53 14.99 -9.73
CA ASN A 30 -8.27 13.87 -10.62
C ASN A 30 -8.10 12.56 -9.85
N ILE A 31 -7.51 12.60 -8.66
CA ILE A 31 -7.44 11.43 -7.76
C ILE A 31 -8.85 11.07 -7.29
N ALA A 32 -9.66 12.06 -6.88
CA ALA A 32 -11.03 11.83 -6.42
C ALA A 32 -11.93 11.18 -7.49
N LYS A 33 -11.73 11.54 -8.77
CA LYS A 33 -12.38 10.86 -9.90
C LYS A 33 -12.02 9.38 -9.95
N ILE A 34 -10.73 9.03 -9.81
CA ILE A 34 -10.28 7.63 -9.82
C ILE A 34 -10.80 6.86 -8.59
N TYR A 35 -10.82 7.47 -7.41
CA TYR A 35 -11.43 6.89 -6.21
C TYR A 35 -12.91 6.56 -6.45
N ARG A 36 -13.69 7.53 -6.93
CA ARG A 36 -15.12 7.34 -7.22
C ARG A 36 -15.35 6.22 -8.22
N GLU A 37 -14.56 6.21 -9.29
CA GLU A 37 -14.64 5.22 -10.36
C GLU A 37 -14.33 3.81 -9.83
N ALA A 38 -13.22 3.64 -9.10
CA ALA A 38 -12.85 2.36 -8.51
C ALA A 38 -13.92 1.84 -7.53
N TYR A 39 -14.46 2.73 -6.69
CA TYR A 39 -15.51 2.40 -5.74
C TYR A 39 -16.81 1.95 -6.43
N GLN A 40 -17.23 2.66 -7.49
CA GLN A 40 -18.43 2.32 -8.27
C GLN A 40 -18.28 0.99 -9.01
N LEU A 41 -17.06 0.64 -9.41
CA LEU A 41 -16.74 -0.64 -10.05
C LEU A 41 -16.46 -1.78 -9.05
N GLY A 42 -16.64 -1.53 -7.75
CA GLY A 42 -16.61 -2.57 -6.72
C GLY A 42 -15.29 -2.70 -5.94
N ILE A 43 -14.28 -1.86 -6.19
CA ILE A 43 -13.07 -1.83 -5.36
C ILE A 43 -13.37 -1.01 -4.10
N LYS A 44 -13.63 -1.68 -2.98
CA LYS A 44 -14.00 -1.02 -1.71
C LYS A 44 -12.83 -0.81 -0.75
N ALA A 45 -11.69 -1.44 -1.00
CA ALA A 45 -10.47 -1.22 -0.23
C ALA A 45 -9.48 -0.24 -0.90
N LEU A 46 -8.95 0.70 -0.12
CA LEU A 46 -7.98 1.71 -0.53
C LEU A 46 -6.70 1.63 0.33
N GLN A 47 -5.56 1.43 -0.33
CA GLN A 47 -4.23 1.56 0.27
C GLN A 47 -3.71 2.98 0.02
N LEU A 48 -3.72 3.82 1.04
CA LEU A 48 -3.40 5.24 0.94
C LEU A 48 -2.04 5.57 1.56
N VAL A 49 -1.09 5.98 0.72
CA VAL A 49 0.11 6.71 1.18
C VAL A 49 -0.29 8.14 1.53
N VAL A 50 0.03 8.54 2.75
CA VAL A 50 -0.53 9.74 3.38
C VAL A 50 0.18 10.99 2.90
N SER A 51 -0.47 11.78 2.06
CA SER A 51 0.02 13.06 1.57
C SER A 51 -1.14 14.05 1.41
N PRO A 52 -0.88 15.37 1.31
CA PRO A 52 -1.94 16.36 1.08
C PRO A 52 -2.89 16.00 -0.08
N PRO A 53 -2.43 15.68 -1.31
CA PRO A 53 -3.33 15.40 -2.42
C PRO A 53 -4.17 14.13 -2.22
N THR A 54 -3.64 13.09 -1.56
CA THR A 54 -4.40 11.86 -1.32
C THR A 54 -5.47 12.03 -0.25
N ILE A 55 -5.19 12.81 0.80
CA ILE A 55 -6.18 13.16 1.84
C ILE A 55 -7.25 14.09 1.28
N GLU A 56 -6.87 15.11 0.50
CA GLU A 56 -7.83 16.04 -0.13
C GLU A 56 -8.80 15.30 -1.04
N ALA A 57 -8.29 14.39 -1.88
CA ALA A 57 -9.11 13.55 -2.74
C ALA A 57 -10.04 12.60 -1.98
N LEU A 58 -9.57 11.99 -0.88
CA LEU A 58 -10.41 11.15 -0.03
C LEU A 58 -11.51 11.96 0.66
N THR A 59 -11.20 13.20 1.08
CA THR A 59 -12.17 14.13 1.65
C THR A 59 -13.22 14.54 0.62
N GLU A 60 -12.79 14.87 -0.61
CA GLU A 60 -13.68 15.28 -1.69
C GLU A 60 -14.65 14.15 -2.10
N VAL A 61 -14.15 12.92 -2.19
CA VAL A 61 -14.98 11.80 -2.65
C VAL A 61 -16.00 11.37 -1.59
N ASN A 62 -15.65 11.49 -0.30
CA ASN A 62 -16.51 11.17 0.85
C ASN A 62 -17.21 9.81 0.71
N LEU A 63 -16.42 8.78 0.38
CA LEU A 63 -16.85 7.39 0.26
C LEU A 63 -16.23 6.55 1.37
N ASP A 64 -16.97 5.55 1.81
CA ASP A 64 -16.59 4.66 2.91
C ASP A 64 -15.72 3.51 2.39
N PHE A 65 -14.42 3.76 2.29
CA PHE A 65 -13.44 2.74 1.90
C PHE A 65 -12.95 1.94 3.11
N HIS A 66 -12.65 0.66 2.92
CA HIS A 66 -11.78 -0.09 3.82
C HIS A 66 -10.35 0.46 3.69
N LEU A 67 -9.85 1.13 4.73
CA LEU A 67 -8.63 1.93 4.66
C LEU A 67 -7.42 1.24 5.28
N THR A 68 -6.38 1.07 4.45
CA THR A 68 -5.02 0.82 4.91
C THR A 68 -4.15 2.02 4.59
N VAL A 69 -3.65 2.72 5.59
CA VAL A 69 -2.85 3.94 5.39
C VAL A 69 -1.38 3.68 5.66
N SER A 70 -0.48 4.40 4.98
CA SER A 70 0.96 4.39 5.25
C SER A 70 1.45 5.79 5.55
N ILE A 71 1.92 6.01 6.78
CA ILE A 71 2.28 7.33 7.31
C ILE A 71 3.81 7.48 7.39
N TYR A 72 4.33 8.59 6.84
CA TYR A 72 5.73 9.02 6.90
C TYR A 72 5.85 10.43 7.51
N GLY A 73 7.07 10.88 7.82
CA GLY A 73 7.31 12.19 8.43
C GLY A 73 6.72 12.31 9.84
N ASP A 74 5.99 13.40 10.11
CA ASP A 74 5.34 13.64 11.41
C ASP A 74 4.13 12.72 11.61
N PHE A 75 4.42 11.52 12.13
CA PHE A 75 3.47 10.43 12.24
C PHE A 75 2.22 10.78 13.06
N GLU A 76 2.41 11.38 14.24
CA GLU A 76 1.33 11.74 15.16
C GLU A 76 0.44 12.84 14.55
N LYS A 77 1.02 13.84 13.90
CA LYS A 77 0.24 14.88 13.20
C LYS A 77 -0.55 14.31 12.02
N ALA A 78 0.06 13.41 11.25
CA ALA A 78 -0.61 12.76 10.12
C ALA A 78 -1.73 11.83 10.60
N LEU A 79 -1.51 11.05 11.66
CA LEU A 79 -2.50 10.16 12.26
C LEU A 79 -3.75 10.92 12.71
N ARG A 80 -3.59 12.03 13.44
CA ARG A 80 -4.72 12.88 13.88
C ARG A 80 -5.58 13.39 12.73
N ARG A 81 -4.99 13.66 11.56
CA ARG A 81 -5.76 14.08 10.36
C ARG A 81 -6.56 12.93 9.75
N LEU A 82 -6.15 11.69 10.00
CA LEU A 82 -6.74 10.48 9.44
C LEU A 82 -7.78 9.83 10.36
N GLU A 83 -7.75 10.10 11.67
CA GLU A 83 -8.69 9.54 12.66
C GLU A 83 -10.16 9.67 12.22
N ARG A 84 -10.54 10.80 11.61
CA ARG A 84 -11.90 11.03 11.11
C ARG A 84 -12.35 10.07 10.00
N PHE A 85 -11.42 9.38 9.36
CA PHE A 85 -11.69 8.37 8.33
C PHE A 85 -11.64 6.94 8.90
N SER A 86 -11.39 6.77 10.20
CA SER A 86 -11.37 5.48 10.88
C SER A 86 -10.56 4.40 10.15
N PRO A 87 -9.26 4.62 9.88
CA PRO A 87 -8.45 3.65 9.15
C PRO A 87 -8.36 2.32 9.91
N GLU A 88 -8.67 1.21 9.24
CA GLU A 88 -8.64 -0.13 9.81
C GLU A 88 -7.20 -0.59 10.07
N VAL A 89 -6.29 -0.25 9.15
CA VAL A 89 -4.88 -0.64 9.21
C VAL A 89 -4.02 0.61 9.06
N VAL A 90 -3.08 0.83 9.99
CA VAL A 90 -2.13 1.95 9.93
C VAL A 90 -0.72 1.42 9.90
N ALA A 91 -0.10 1.56 8.72
CA ALA A 91 1.27 1.19 8.49
C ALA A 91 2.24 2.34 8.79
N LEU A 92 3.30 2.05 9.53
CA LEU A 92 4.51 2.86 9.54
C LEU A 92 5.14 2.77 8.15
N HIS A 93 5.32 3.90 7.46
CA HIS A 93 5.96 3.90 6.14
C HIS A 93 7.42 3.42 6.23
N ALA A 94 7.98 3.00 5.09
CA ALA A 94 9.35 2.51 4.95
C ALA A 94 10.41 3.44 5.58
N GLU A 95 10.21 4.76 5.47
CA GLU A 95 11.05 5.77 6.14
C GLU A 95 11.23 5.52 7.64
N ILE A 96 10.18 5.03 8.32
CA ILE A 96 10.19 4.73 9.75
C ILE A 96 10.52 3.25 9.97
N ALA A 97 9.86 2.33 9.27
CA ALA A 97 10.01 0.89 9.48
C ALA A 97 11.43 0.40 9.16
N ASP A 98 12.01 0.88 8.04
CA ASP A 98 13.35 0.48 7.58
C ASP A 98 14.46 1.28 8.30
N SER A 99 14.10 2.23 9.18
CA SER A 99 15.09 2.96 10.00
C SER A 99 15.68 2.11 11.12
N PHE A 100 15.03 0.99 11.45
CA PHE A 100 15.35 0.12 12.60
C PHE A 100 15.37 0.84 13.97
N ASN A 101 14.86 2.08 14.05
CA ASN A 101 14.76 2.83 15.29
C ASN A 101 13.60 2.29 16.14
N LEU A 102 13.88 1.26 16.94
CA LEU A 102 12.88 0.59 17.79
C LEU A 102 12.15 1.54 18.73
N ALA A 103 12.81 2.58 19.24
CA ALA A 103 12.16 3.57 20.10
C ALA A 103 11.09 4.34 19.33
N LYS A 104 11.44 4.83 18.13
CA LYS A 104 10.49 5.55 17.26
C LYS A 104 9.36 4.64 16.77
N ILE A 105 9.69 3.43 16.34
CA ILE A 105 8.70 2.45 15.86
C ILE A 105 7.70 2.12 16.98
N ARG A 106 8.16 1.83 18.20
CA ARG A 106 7.26 1.56 19.34
C ARG A 106 6.38 2.75 19.69
N GLU A 107 6.90 3.97 19.62
CA GLU A 107 6.10 5.18 19.81
C GLU A 107 4.96 5.26 18.78
N CYS A 108 5.27 5.09 17.49
CA CYS A 108 4.28 5.09 16.42
C CYS A 108 3.25 3.96 16.59
N LEU A 109 3.67 2.73 16.91
CA LEU A 109 2.77 1.60 17.12
C LEU A 109 1.82 1.82 18.30
N LYS A 110 2.29 2.46 19.38
CA LYS A 110 1.41 2.87 20.49
C LYS A 110 0.34 3.87 20.04
N ALA A 111 0.70 4.81 19.18
CA ALA A 111 -0.26 5.76 18.62
C ALA A 111 -1.31 5.07 17.74
N VAL A 112 -0.90 4.09 16.92
CA VAL A 112 -1.81 3.27 16.11
C VAL A 112 -2.82 2.52 17.01
N LYS A 113 -2.32 1.83 18.03
CA LYS A 113 -3.18 1.09 18.98
C LYS A 113 -4.14 2.00 19.74
N ARG A 114 -3.74 3.24 20.05
CA ARG A 114 -4.59 4.22 20.76
C ARG A 114 -5.87 4.54 20.00
N ILE A 115 -5.83 4.54 18.68
CA ILE A 115 -7.01 4.80 17.83
C ILE A 115 -7.77 3.52 17.46
N GLY A 116 -7.35 2.36 17.97
CA GLY A 116 -7.97 1.07 17.71
C GLY A 116 -7.69 0.47 16.33
N ALA A 117 -6.71 1.01 15.60
CA ALA A 117 -6.33 0.49 14.28
C ALA A 117 -5.30 -0.65 14.38
N VAL A 118 -5.26 -1.50 13.35
CA VAL A 118 -4.32 -2.62 13.26
C VAL A 118 -2.90 -2.10 13.01
N PRO A 119 -1.91 -2.45 13.86
CA PRO A 119 -0.52 -2.07 13.70
C PRO A 119 0.12 -2.75 12.50
N ALA A 120 0.63 -1.94 11.56
CA ALA A 120 1.26 -2.43 10.34
C ALA A 120 2.61 -1.75 10.06
N ALA A 121 3.39 -2.32 9.14
CA ALA A 121 4.61 -1.70 8.63
C ALA A 121 4.69 -1.86 7.10
N ALA A 122 5.03 -0.78 6.40
CA ALA A 122 5.40 -0.81 5.00
C ALA A 122 6.91 -0.74 4.87
N THR A 123 7.49 -1.51 3.95
CA THR A 123 8.95 -1.63 3.81
C THR A 123 9.38 -1.58 2.35
N HIS A 124 10.59 -1.07 2.10
CA HIS A 124 11.28 -1.23 0.81
C HIS A 124 12.22 -2.44 0.78
N SER A 125 12.63 -2.93 1.95
CA SER A 125 13.60 -4.03 2.12
C SER A 125 13.01 -5.18 2.93
N PRO A 126 11.96 -5.85 2.43
CA PRO A 126 11.19 -6.86 3.18
C PRO A 126 12.03 -8.02 3.69
N GLY A 127 13.08 -8.44 2.97
CA GLY A 127 13.96 -9.52 3.42
C GLY A 127 14.79 -9.19 4.67
N GLU A 128 14.90 -7.92 5.05
CA GLU A 128 15.61 -7.46 6.25
C GLU A 128 14.65 -6.92 7.31
N THR A 129 13.71 -6.06 6.91
CA THR A 129 12.81 -5.37 7.83
C THR A 129 11.84 -6.33 8.52
N ILE A 130 11.23 -7.25 7.77
CA ILE A 130 10.24 -8.18 8.36
C ILE A 130 10.87 -9.08 9.42
N PRO A 131 11.98 -9.81 9.16
CA PRO A 131 12.61 -10.65 10.18
C PRO A 131 13.09 -9.85 11.39
N PHE A 132 13.61 -8.64 11.17
CA PHE A 132 14.04 -7.77 12.26
C PHE A 132 12.88 -7.38 13.16
N LEU A 133 11.81 -6.82 12.60
CA LEU A 133 10.68 -6.31 13.39
C LEU A 133 9.94 -7.46 14.09
N ASP A 134 9.76 -8.60 13.43
CA ASP A 134 9.17 -9.80 14.05
C ASP A 134 9.99 -10.26 15.26
N SER A 135 11.33 -10.27 15.14
CA SER A 135 12.21 -10.69 16.24
C SER A 135 12.28 -9.72 17.43
N LYS A 136 11.94 -8.43 17.23
CA LYS A 136 12.17 -7.36 18.23
C LYS A 136 10.91 -6.75 18.83
N LEU A 137 9.78 -6.82 18.12
CA LEU A 137 8.54 -6.15 18.50
C LEU A 137 7.41 -7.15 18.72
N GLY A 138 7.20 -8.10 17.81
CA GLY A 138 6.06 -9.02 17.86
C GLY A 138 4.68 -8.32 17.85
N GLU A 139 4.64 -7.02 17.51
CA GLU A 139 3.46 -6.17 17.53
C GLU A 139 2.93 -5.83 16.13
N ILE A 140 3.63 -6.22 15.05
CA ILE A 140 3.20 -5.95 13.68
C ILE A 140 2.26 -7.08 13.24
N GLU A 141 1.06 -6.72 12.83
CA GLU A 141 0.03 -7.68 12.40
C GLU A 141 -0.13 -7.72 10.87
N VAL A 142 0.31 -6.66 10.18
CA VAL A 142 0.26 -6.56 8.71
C VAL A 142 1.55 -5.96 8.15
N TYR A 143 2.11 -6.58 7.11
CA TYR A 143 3.19 -6.00 6.32
C TYR A 143 2.72 -5.58 4.93
N LEU A 144 3.11 -4.36 4.51
CA LEU A 144 3.03 -3.91 3.14
C LEU A 144 4.41 -4.07 2.49
N ALA A 145 4.56 -5.09 1.64
CA ALA A 145 5.85 -5.49 1.10
C ALA A 145 5.84 -5.57 -0.44
N PRO A 146 6.91 -5.12 -1.13
CA PRO A 146 7.08 -5.36 -2.54
C PRO A 146 7.04 -6.85 -2.85
N LEU A 147 6.17 -7.27 -3.77
CA LEU A 147 6.07 -8.65 -4.20
C LEU A 147 5.59 -8.70 -5.65
N ASN A 148 6.36 -9.32 -6.54
CA ASN A 148 5.97 -9.51 -7.95
C ASN A 148 6.80 -10.62 -8.61
N ARG A 149 6.32 -11.10 -9.76
CA ARG A 149 6.87 -12.29 -10.44
C ARG A 149 8.34 -12.18 -10.84
N ILE A 150 8.83 -10.97 -11.09
CA ILE A 150 10.18 -10.70 -11.62
C ILE A 150 11.16 -10.20 -10.56
N GLY A 151 10.77 -10.17 -9.28
CA GLY A 151 11.68 -9.77 -8.21
C GLY A 151 11.96 -8.27 -8.11
N ALA A 152 11.23 -7.43 -8.83
CA ALA A 152 11.49 -5.99 -8.82
C ALA A 152 11.20 -5.37 -7.45
N PHE A 153 12.13 -4.59 -6.91
CA PHE A 153 12.00 -3.94 -5.59
C PHE A 153 11.88 -4.91 -4.40
N MET A 154 12.17 -6.21 -4.59
CA MET A 154 12.16 -7.22 -3.54
C MET A 154 13.56 -7.29 -2.92
N GLU A 155 13.87 -6.34 -2.05
CA GLU A 155 15.19 -6.21 -1.44
C GLU A 155 15.35 -7.08 -0.17
N PRO A 156 16.58 -7.55 0.13
CA PRO A 156 17.81 -7.40 -0.66
C PRO A 156 17.86 -8.35 -1.86
N SER A 157 17.05 -9.40 -1.85
CA SER A 157 16.82 -10.28 -2.99
C SER A 157 15.39 -10.84 -2.98
N PRO A 158 14.89 -11.31 -4.14
CA PRO A 158 13.60 -11.98 -4.21
C PRO A 158 13.52 -13.19 -3.28
N GLU A 159 14.60 -13.96 -3.14
CA GLU A 159 14.68 -15.14 -2.28
C GLU A 159 14.56 -14.76 -0.80
N ALA A 160 15.31 -13.74 -0.36
CA ALA A 160 15.25 -13.25 1.01
C ALA A 160 13.87 -12.67 1.35
N THR A 161 13.27 -11.93 0.41
CA THR A 161 11.91 -11.42 0.53
C THR A 161 10.91 -12.56 0.70
N LEU A 162 10.90 -13.54 -0.21
CA LEU A 162 9.97 -14.67 -0.15
C LEU A 162 10.15 -15.52 1.10
N LYS A 163 11.39 -15.64 1.61
CA LYS A 163 11.64 -16.29 2.90
C LYS A 163 10.96 -15.51 4.03
N ALA A 164 11.20 -14.20 4.12
CA ALA A 164 10.60 -13.36 5.15
C ALA A 164 9.06 -13.37 5.13
N LEU A 165 8.45 -13.29 3.94
CA LEU A 165 7.00 -13.36 3.77
C LEU A 165 6.39 -14.70 4.21
N LYS A 166 7.14 -15.81 4.09
CA LYS A 166 6.69 -17.15 4.50
C LYS A 166 6.89 -17.43 5.99
N GLU A 167 7.90 -16.83 6.60
CA GLU A 167 8.26 -17.07 8.00
C GLU A 167 7.50 -16.18 8.99
N THR A 168 7.02 -15.02 8.53
CA THR A 168 6.19 -14.15 9.36
C THR A 168 4.78 -14.72 9.58
N SER A 169 4.23 -14.49 10.77
CA SER A 169 2.82 -14.79 11.07
C SER A 169 1.87 -13.65 10.73
N ALA A 170 2.40 -12.47 10.38
CA ALA A 170 1.63 -11.31 10.00
C ALA A 170 0.98 -11.49 8.62
N LYS A 171 -0.12 -10.76 8.39
CA LYS A 171 -0.79 -10.71 7.10
C LYS A 171 0.01 -9.89 6.10
N ILE A 172 -0.03 -10.29 4.82
CA ILE A 172 0.76 -9.64 3.77
C ILE A 172 -0.15 -8.92 2.79
N VAL A 173 0.11 -7.62 2.63
CA VAL A 173 -0.41 -6.79 1.54
C VAL A 173 0.71 -6.56 0.53
N ALA A 174 0.62 -7.19 -0.63
CA ALA A 174 1.57 -6.98 -1.71
C ALA A 174 1.44 -5.57 -2.29
N ILE A 175 2.53 -4.80 -2.22
CA ILE A 175 2.67 -3.53 -2.94
C ILE A 175 3.54 -3.70 -4.17
N LYS A 176 3.42 -2.78 -5.12
CA LYS A 176 4.14 -2.83 -6.42
C LYS A 176 3.93 -4.16 -7.20
N PRO A 177 2.74 -4.79 -7.20
CA PRO A 177 2.55 -6.11 -7.80
C PRO A 177 2.83 -6.13 -9.31
N LEU A 178 2.61 -5.00 -10.00
CA LEU A 178 2.86 -4.87 -11.44
C LEU A 178 4.32 -4.51 -11.79
N ALA A 179 5.24 -4.53 -10.83
CA ALA A 179 6.64 -4.16 -11.02
C ALA A 179 6.84 -2.80 -11.72
N ALA A 180 6.06 -1.80 -11.30
CA ALA A 180 5.98 -0.46 -11.91
C ALA A 180 5.51 -0.47 -13.38
N GLY A 181 4.59 -1.37 -13.72
CA GLY A 181 3.96 -1.46 -15.05
C GLY A 181 4.71 -2.38 -16.02
N ARG A 182 5.67 -3.18 -15.54
CA ARG A 182 6.39 -4.17 -16.34
C ARG A 182 5.64 -5.50 -16.49
N LEU A 183 4.65 -5.75 -15.62
CA LEU A 183 3.84 -6.97 -15.66
C LEU A 183 2.39 -6.66 -15.99
N LYS A 184 1.73 -7.61 -16.65
CA LYS A 184 0.29 -7.57 -16.90
C LYS A 184 -0.49 -7.93 -15.63
N PRO A 185 -1.69 -7.38 -15.41
CA PRO A 185 -2.46 -7.63 -14.19
C PRO A 185 -2.68 -9.11 -13.88
N LYS A 186 -3.08 -9.93 -14.86
CA LYS A 186 -3.33 -11.36 -14.63
C LYS A 186 -2.08 -12.11 -14.14
N GLU A 187 -0.98 -11.99 -14.87
CA GLU A 187 0.31 -12.61 -14.54
C GLU A 187 0.80 -12.17 -13.16
N ALA A 188 0.70 -10.87 -12.86
CA ALA A 188 1.15 -10.31 -11.60
C ALA A 188 0.31 -10.85 -10.42
N LEU A 189 -1.02 -10.81 -10.53
CA LEU A 189 -1.92 -11.19 -9.46
C LEU A 189 -1.92 -12.71 -9.21
N GLU A 190 -1.84 -13.52 -10.28
CA GLU A 190 -1.70 -14.98 -10.17
C GLU A 190 -0.46 -15.38 -9.37
N TYR A 191 0.65 -14.66 -9.54
CA TYR A 191 1.86 -14.90 -8.75
C TYR A 191 1.73 -14.39 -7.32
N VAL A 192 1.24 -13.15 -7.16
CA VAL A 192 1.20 -12.45 -5.86
C VAL A 192 0.33 -13.19 -4.84
N TYR A 193 -0.85 -13.67 -5.24
CA TYR A 193 -1.78 -14.35 -4.32
C TYR A 193 -1.31 -15.74 -3.86
N GLN A 194 -0.15 -16.22 -4.32
CA GLN A 194 0.50 -17.41 -3.74
C GLN A 194 1.23 -17.11 -2.44
N PHE A 195 1.53 -15.83 -2.14
CA PHE A 195 2.33 -15.42 -0.98
C PHE A 195 1.70 -14.29 -0.17
N ALA A 196 0.64 -13.65 -0.66
CA ALA A 196 0.02 -12.51 0.00
C ALA A 196 -1.48 -12.68 0.17
N ASP A 197 -2.00 -12.17 1.29
CA ASP A 197 -3.44 -12.16 1.61
C ASP A 197 -4.20 -11.10 0.79
N SER A 198 -3.52 -10.01 0.38
CA SER A 198 -4.11 -8.94 -0.41
C SER A 198 -3.07 -8.26 -1.32
N ALA A 199 -3.53 -7.46 -2.28
CA ALA A 199 -2.68 -6.68 -3.18
C ALA A 199 -3.20 -5.24 -3.36
N ALA A 200 -2.27 -4.28 -3.30
CA ALA A 200 -2.51 -2.88 -3.61
C ALA A 200 -1.96 -2.54 -5.01
N VAL A 201 -2.86 -2.27 -5.95
CA VAL A 201 -2.49 -1.96 -7.33
C VAL A 201 -2.69 -0.47 -7.61
N GLY A 202 -1.63 0.21 -8.04
CA GLY A 202 -1.72 1.61 -8.46
C GLY A 202 -2.39 1.73 -9.83
N LEU A 203 -3.57 2.34 -9.87
CA LEU A 203 -4.40 2.46 -11.08
C LEU A 203 -4.74 3.93 -11.31
N THR A 204 -4.58 4.39 -12.54
CA THR A 204 -4.63 5.82 -12.91
C THR A 204 -5.74 6.15 -13.89
N SER A 205 -6.47 5.15 -14.39
CA SER A 205 -7.57 5.34 -15.31
C SER A 205 -8.65 4.26 -15.16
N ARG A 206 -9.86 4.56 -15.63
CA ARG A 206 -10.96 3.57 -15.75
C ARG A 206 -10.53 2.33 -16.54
N LYS A 207 -9.75 2.51 -17.62
CA LYS A 207 -9.25 1.40 -18.44
C LYS A 207 -8.39 0.44 -17.61
N GLU A 208 -7.45 0.97 -16.83
CA GLU A 208 -6.59 0.15 -15.96
C GLU A 208 -7.40 -0.54 -14.85
N ILE A 209 -8.41 0.13 -14.28
CA ILE A 209 -9.32 -0.49 -13.31
C ILE A 209 -10.03 -1.69 -13.93
N LEU A 210 -10.61 -1.52 -15.12
CA LEU A 210 -11.30 -2.61 -15.82
C LEU A 210 -10.36 -3.76 -16.20
N GLU A 211 -9.10 -3.47 -16.58
CA GLU A 211 -8.09 -4.50 -16.88
C GLU A 211 -7.76 -5.34 -15.64
N VAL A 212 -7.63 -4.71 -14.47
CA VAL A 212 -7.43 -5.44 -13.20
C VAL A 212 -8.66 -6.25 -12.80
N LEU A 213 -9.85 -5.68 -12.92
CA LEU A 213 -11.10 -6.39 -12.58
C LEU A 213 -11.34 -7.59 -13.49
N ASP A 214 -11.00 -7.48 -14.76
CA ASP A 214 -11.06 -8.61 -15.69
C ASP A 214 -10.04 -9.70 -15.32
N ALA A 215 -8.80 -9.31 -14.98
CA ALA A 215 -7.80 -10.24 -14.48
C ALA A 215 -8.24 -10.98 -13.21
N LEU A 216 -8.82 -10.27 -12.24
CA LEU A 216 -9.38 -10.88 -11.02
C LEU A 216 -10.49 -11.88 -11.34
N ARG A 217 -11.40 -11.52 -12.26
CA ARG A 217 -12.48 -12.41 -12.71
C ARG A 217 -11.94 -13.69 -13.35
N GLN A 218 -10.92 -13.58 -14.21
CA GLN A 218 -10.27 -14.74 -14.83
C GLN A 218 -9.58 -15.66 -13.82
N LEU A 219 -9.16 -15.13 -12.66
CA LEU A 219 -8.56 -15.88 -11.56
C LEU A 219 -9.59 -16.40 -10.55
N GLY A 220 -10.89 -16.09 -10.73
CA GLY A 220 -11.94 -16.45 -9.76
C GLY A 220 -11.85 -15.68 -8.44
N ILE A 221 -11.19 -14.53 -8.42
CA ILE A 221 -10.99 -13.70 -7.23
C ILE A 221 -11.98 -12.54 -7.28
N SER A 222 -12.73 -12.33 -6.20
CA SER A 222 -13.58 -11.15 -6.06
C SER A 222 -12.79 -9.99 -5.42
N PRO A 223 -12.87 -8.76 -5.96
CA PRO A 223 -12.37 -7.59 -5.25
C PRO A 223 -13.23 -7.38 -4.00
N GLN A 224 -12.62 -7.53 -2.83
CA GLN A 224 -13.15 -7.02 -1.57
C GLN A 224 -12.47 -5.68 -1.27
#